data_AF-A0A2T1CJL0-F1
#
_entry.id   AF-A0A2T1CJL0-F1
#
_cell.length_a   1.000
_cell.length_b   1.000
_cell.length_c   1.000
_cell.angle_alpha   90.00
_cell.angle_beta   90.00
_cell.angle_gamma   90.00
#
_symmetry.space_group_name_H-M   'P 1'
#
loop_
_entity.id
_entity.type
_entity.pdbx_description
1 polymer ?
#
loop_
_entity_poly.entity_id
_entity_poly.type
_entity_poly.pdbx_seq_one_letter_code
_entity_poly.pdbx_strand_id
1 'polypeptide(L)'
;FITKVADSRKLPKNKVQEIAQGRVWSGTAAKQLGLVDEIGGLEDAIRAAAKQAKLGDDWHLEEYPKRRSFEEQILERLSGVRVLQPATKLDPLTAEVKKMQDELAIIKSMNDPQGVYVRLPFNLRID
;
A
#
# COMPACT_ATOMS: atom_id res chain seq x y z
N PHE A 1 -24.31 -4.49 -14.18
CA PHE A 1 -23.17 -5.29 -14.65
C PHE A 1 -23.34 -5.74 -16.11
N ILE A 2 -24.37 -6.54 -16.43
CA ILE A 2 -24.61 -7.11 -17.78
C ILE A 2 -24.53 -6.07 -18.91
N THR A 3 -25.24 -4.93 -18.77
CA THR A 3 -25.20 -3.84 -19.76
C THR A 3 -23.77 -3.36 -20.05
N LYS A 4 -22.97 -3.10 -19.01
CA LYS A 4 -21.59 -2.63 -19.15
C LYS A 4 -20.72 -3.62 -19.93
N VAL A 5 -20.88 -4.92 -19.66
CA VAL A 5 -20.13 -5.97 -20.36
C VAL A 5 -20.57 -6.08 -21.82
N ALA A 6 -21.88 -6.06 -22.06
CA ALA A 6 -22.44 -6.11 -23.41
C ALA A 6 -21.93 -4.94 -24.28
N ASP A 7 -21.95 -3.72 -23.75
CA ASP A 7 -21.50 -2.53 -24.47
C ASP A 7 -19.99 -2.57 -24.72
N SER A 8 -19.18 -2.94 -23.72
CA SER A 8 -17.72 -2.97 -23.83
C SER A 8 -17.23 -4.07 -24.78
N ARG A 9 -17.86 -5.25 -24.74
CA ARG A 9 -17.50 -6.41 -25.57
C ARG A 9 -18.25 -6.46 -26.90
N LYS A 10 -19.16 -5.51 -27.15
CA LYS A 10 -20.05 -5.48 -28.31
C LYS A 10 -20.82 -6.79 -28.48
N LEU A 11 -21.27 -7.37 -27.37
CA LEU A 11 -22.03 -8.62 -27.33
C LEU A 11 -23.52 -8.34 -27.13
N PRO A 12 -24.43 -9.16 -27.69
CA PRO A 12 -25.86 -9.05 -27.41
C PRO A 12 -26.14 -9.22 -25.91
N LYS A 13 -26.96 -8.35 -25.31
CA LYS A 13 -27.32 -8.44 -23.88
C LYS A 13 -27.83 -9.83 -23.50
N ASN A 14 -28.63 -10.46 -24.36
CA ASN A 14 -29.21 -11.78 -24.14
C ASN A 14 -28.11 -12.85 -23.96
N LYS A 15 -27.08 -12.81 -24.82
CA LYS A 15 -25.92 -13.72 -24.75
C LYS A 15 -25.13 -13.51 -23.46
N VAL A 16 -24.89 -12.24 -23.09
CA VAL A 16 -24.19 -11.91 -21.84
C VAL A 16 -25.00 -12.38 -20.62
N GLN A 17 -26.32 -12.23 -20.65
CA GLN A 17 -27.19 -12.69 -19.57
C GLN A 17 -27.17 -14.21 -19.39
N GLU A 18 -27.08 -14.98 -20.47
CA GLU A 18 -26.96 -16.44 -20.44
C GLU A 18 -25.66 -16.90 -19.76
N ILE A 19 -24.54 -16.24 -20.08
CA ILE A 19 -23.21 -16.60 -19.54
C ILE A 19 -22.90 -15.97 -18.16
N ALA A 20 -23.61 -14.90 -17.78
CA ALA A 20 -23.38 -14.14 -16.54
C ALA A 20 -24.30 -14.57 -15.38
N GLN A 21 -24.32 -15.87 -15.07
CA GLN A 21 -25.14 -16.49 -14.01
C GLN A 21 -24.31 -16.89 -12.77
N GLY A 22 -23.24 -16.15 -12.47
CA GLY A 22 -22.33 -16.46 -11.36
C GLY A 22 -21.35 -17.62 -11.62
N ARG A 23 -21.31 -18.14 -12.85
CA ARG A 23 -20.34 -19.17 -13.28
C ARG A 23 -18.94 -18.58 -13.44
N VAL A 24 -17.93 -19.32 -13.01
CA VAL A 24 -16.51 -19.02 -13.27
C VAL A 24 -16.09 -19.68 -14.59
N TRP A 25 -15.35 -18.93 -15.40
CA TRP A 25 -14.84 -19.40 -16.70
C TRP A 25 -13.31 -19.50 -16.66
N SER A 26 -12.75 -20.54 -17.28
CA SER A 26 -11.31 -20.57 -17.55
C SER A 26 -10.95 -19.48 -18.57
N GLY A 27 -9.68 -19.08 -18.62
CA GLY A 27 -9.21 -18.11 -19.62
C GLY A 27 -9.54 -18.56 -21.06
N THR A 28 -9.32 -19.84 -21.37
CA THR A 28 -9.63 -20.41 -22.69
C THR A 28 -11.12 -20.34 -23.04
N ALA A 29 -12.00 -20.69 -22.10
CA ALA A 29 -13.44 -20.57 -22.30
C ALA A 29 -13.88 -19.10 -22.42
N ALA A 30 -13.31 -18.21 -21.60
CA ALA A 30 -13.57 -16.78 -21.68
C ALA A 30 -13.19 -16.21 -23.05
N LYS A 31 -12.08 -16.65 -23.66
CA LYS A 31 -11.69 -16.24 -25.01
C LYS A 31 -12.71 -16.71 -26.06
N GLN A 32 -13.14 -17.97 -25.99
CA GLN A 32 -14.17 -18.52 -26.90
C GLN A 32 -15.52 -17.78 -26.78
N LEU A 33 -15.88 -17.34 -25.57
CA LEU A 33 -17.10 -16.58 -25.31
C LEU A 33 -17.00 -15.09 -25.69
N GLY A 34 -15.81 -14.60 -26.05
CA GLY A 34 -15.55 -13.19 -26.33
C GLY A 34 -15.50 -12.29 -25.08
N LEU A 35 -15.24 -12.89 -23.92
CA LEU A 35 -15.10 -12.18 -22.65
C LEU A 35 -13.68 -11.66 -22.41
N VAL A 36 -12.68 -12.19 -23.12
CA VAL A 36 -11.29 -11.70 -23.17
C VAL A 36 -10.80 -11.72 -24.61
N ASP A 37 -9.84 -10.86 -24.93
CA ASP A 37 -9.32 -10.71 -26.30
C ASP A 37 -8.21 -11.72 -26.58
N GLU A 38 -7.27 -11.86 -25.63
CA GLU A 38 -6.08 -12.69 -25.78
C GLU A 38 -5.73 -13.45 -24.49
N ILE A 39 -4.94 -14.52 -24.64
CA ILE A 39 -4.38 -15.29 -23.52
C ILE A 39 -2.88 -15.06 -23.51
N GLY A 40 -2.36 -14.59 -22.38
CA GLY A 40 -0.94 -14.28 -22.21
C GLY A 40 -0.62 -13.93 -20.75
N GLY A 41 0.66 -13.64 -20.50
CA GLY A 41 1.16 -13.19 -19.21
C GLY A 41 1.13 -11.67 -19.04
N LEU A 42 1.73 -11.21 -17.95
CA LEU A 42 1.89 -9.78 -17.67
C LEU A 42 2.74 -9.08 -18.74
N GLU A 43 3.84 -9.69 -19.17
CA GLU A 43 4.73 -9.16 -20.21
C GLU A 43 3.99 -8.94 -21.55
N ASP A 44 3.11 -9.87 -21.91
CA ASP A 44 2.30 -9.75 -23.12
C ASP A 44 1.31 -8.58 -23.00
N ALA A 45 0.71 -8.39 -21.82
CA ALA A 45 -0.18 -7.27 -21.55
C ALA A 45 0.55 -5.92 -21.61
N ILE A 46 1.77 -5.83 -21.04
CA ILE A 46 2.59 -4.62 -21.09
C ILE A 46 2.95 -4.28 -22.54
N ARG A 47 3.42 -5.27 -23.31
CA ARG A 47 3.76 -5.08 -24.73
C ARG A 47 2.55 -4.68 -25.56
N ALA A 48 1.39 -5.29 -25.31
CA ALA A 48 0.14 -4.93 -25.98
C ALA A 48 -0.26 -3.48 -25.67
N ALA A 49 -0.14 -3.05 -24.41
CA ALA A 49 -0.41 -1.67 -24.00
C ALA A 49 0.54 -0.68 -24.67
N ALA A 50 1.86 -0.96 -24.68
CA ALA A 50 2.86 -0.11 -25.34
C ALA A 50 2.60 0.02 -26.85
N LYS A 51 2.25 -1.10 -27.51
CA LYS A 51 1.86 -1.12 -28.92
C LYS A 51 0.60 -0.31 -29.19
N GLN A 52 -0.42 -0.44 -28.34
CA GLN A 52 -1.68 0.30 -28.47
C GLN A 52 -1.49 1.81 -28.24
N ALA A 53 -0.58 2.18 -27.34
CA ALA A 53 -0.18 3.56 -27.07
C ALA A 53 0.81 4.14 -28.10
N LYS A 54 1.29 3.33 -29.06
CA LYS A 54 2.25 3.73 -30.11
C LYS A 54 3.57 4.29 -29.58
N LEU A 55 4.08 3.71 -28.49
CA LEU A 55 5.30 4.19 -27.83
C LEU A 55 6.60 3.79 -28.56
N GLY A 56 6.53 2.84 -29.50
CA GLY A 56 7.74 2.27 -30.12
C GLY A 56 8.50 1.37 -29.13
N ASP A 57 9.82 1.36 -29.25
CA ASP A 57 10.70 0.53 -28.42
C ASP A 57 11.32 1.31 -27.23
N ASP A 58 11.10 2.62 -27.16
CA ASP A 58 11.65 3.49 -26.13
C ASP A 58 10.62 3.77 -25.03
N TRP A 59 10.39 2.76 -24.20
CA TRP A 59 9.54 2.88 -23.01
C TRP A 59 10.16 2.09 -21.84
N HIS A 60 9.86 2.51 -20.62
CA HIS A 60 10.23 1.80 -19.42
C HIS A 60 9.02 1.56 -18.52
N LEU A 61 9.02 0.45 -17.81
CA LEU A 61 8.01 0.14 -16.81
C LEU A 61 8.29 0.94 -15.54
N GLU A 62 7.31 1.72 -15.07
CA GLU A 62 7.34 2.29 -13.72
C GLU A 62 6.30 1.61 -12.84
N GLU A 63 6.75 1.05 -11.70
CA GLU A 63 5.87 0.47 -10.70
C GLU A 63 5.58 1.47 -9.58
N TYR A 64 4.31 1.53 -9.18
CA TYR A 64 3.85 2.38 -8.08
C TYR A 64 3.30 1.53 -6.92
N PRO A 65 3.42 2.01 -5.66
CA PRO A 65 4.02 3.29 -5.26
C PRO A 65 5.55 3.28 -5.37
N LYS A 66 6.15 4.41 -5.78
CA LYS A 66 7.61 4.56 -5.84
C LYS A 66 8.18 4.33 -4.44
N ARG A 67 8.92 3.23 -4.27
CA ARG A 67 9.73 3.03 -3.06
C ARG A 67 10.88 4.03 -3.12
N ARG A 68 11.11 4.75 -2.03
CA ARG A 68 12.20 5.74 -1.96
C ARG A 68 13.51 5.06 -2.31
N SER A 69 14.29 5.67 -3.20
CA SER A 69 15.62 5.18 -3.53
C SER A 69 16.53 5.24 -2.29
N PHE A 70 17.60 4.44 -2.28
CA PHE A 70 18.55 4.46 -1.17
C PHE A 70 19.19 5.84 -0.98
N GLU A 71 19.45 6.55 -2.08
CA GLU A 71 20.00 7.91 -2.10
C GLU A 71 19.01 8.92 -1.49
N GLU A 72 17.72 8.81 -1.84
CA GLU A 72 16.66 9.64 -1.25
C GLU A 72 16.56 9.41 0.27
N GLN A 73 16.69 8.17 0.72
CA GLN A 73 16.70 7.84 2.14
C GLN A 73 17.94 8.39 2.88
N ILE A 74 19.11 8.37 2.24
CA ILE A 74 20.35 8.93 2.81
C ILE A 74 20.28 10.45 2.85
N LEU A 75 19.85 11.09 1.78
CA LEU A 75 19.75 12.55 1.70
C LEU A 75 18.73 13.08 2.73
N GLU A 76 17.62 12.39 2.95
CA GLU A 76 16.66 12.72 4.00
C GLU A 76 17.28 12.62 5.40
N ARG A 77 18.09 11.57 5.66
CA ARG A 77 18.79 11.41 6.93
C ARG A 77 19.89 12.45 7.15
N LEU A 78 20.59 12.86 6.09
CA LEU A 78 21.68 13.85 6.15
C LEU A 78 21.20 15.30 6.13
N SER A 79 20.13 15.61 5.41
CA SER A 79 19.59 16.98 5.30
C SER A 79 18.85 17.44 6.54
N GLY A 80 18.50 16.53 7.46
CA GLY A 80 17.76 16.86 8.68
C GLY A 80 16.33 17.39 8.43
N VAL A 81 15.90 17.45 7.16
CA VAL A 81 14.56 17.88 6.78
C VAL A 81 13.61 16.70 6.99
N ARG A 82 12.97 16.67 8.16
CA ARG A 82 11.79 15.83 8.39
C ARG A 82 10.67 16.31 7.46
N VAL A 83 10.50 15.63 6.33
CA VAL A 83 9.21 15.66 5.64
C VAL A 83 8.21 15.03 6.62
N LEU A 84 7.17 15.77 6.99
CA LEU A 84 6.12 15.32 7.89
C LEU A 84 5.44 14.08 7.28
N GLN A 85 5.96 12.89 7.61
CA GLN A 85 5.28 11.63 7.34
C GLN A 85 4.04 11.57 8.23
N PRO A 86 2.89 11.08 7.71
CA PRO A 86 1.76 10.72 8.55
C PRO A 86 2.24 9.68 9.57
N ALA A 87 2.22 10.05 10.84
CA ALA A 87 2.67 9.23 11.96
C ALA A 87 1.84 7.94 12.06
N THR A 88 2.31 6.84 11.45
CA THR A 88 1.66 5.54 11.63
C THR A 88 2.59 4.40 12.01
N LYS A 89 3.92 4.60 12.02
CA LYS A 89 4.85 3.64 12.61
C LYS A 89 5.95 4.41 13.32
N LEU A 90 5.86 4.50 14.65
CA LEU A 90 6.94 5.03 15.47
C LEU A 90 8.16 4.13 15.25
N ASP A 91 9.23 4.72 14.72
CA ASP A 91 10.54 4.08 14.61
C ASP A 91 10.98 3.54 15.99
N PRO A 92 11.57 2.33 16.09
CA PRO A 92 11.95 1.71 17.36
C PRO A 92 12.80 2.62 18.26
N LEU A 93 13.68 3.46 17.66
CA LEU A 93 14.51 4.39 18.42
C LEU A 93 13.69 5.53 19.03
N THR A 94 12.65 5.99 18.33
CA THR A 94 11.76 7.05 18.83
C THR A 94 10.87 6.54 19.96
N ALA A 95 10.46 5.27 19.90
CA ALA A 95 9.71 4.63 20.98
C ALA A 95 10.55 4.55 22.27
N GLU A 96 11.84 4.19 22.16
CA GLU A 96 12.74 4.10 23.32
C GLU A 96 13.03 5.49 23.93
N VAL A 97 13.24 6.51 23.09
CA VAL A 97 13.42 7.90 23.58
C VAL A 97 12.18 8.40 24.31
N LYS A 98 10.97 8.10 23.80
CA LYS A 98 9.73 8.49 24.46
C LYS A 98 9.56 7.79 25.81
N LYS A 99 9.89 6.50 25.90
CA LYS A 99 9.88 5.75 27.16
C LYS A 99 10.84 6.37 28.19
N MET A 100 12.05 6.75 27.78
CA MET A 100 13.01 7.43 28.66
C MET A 100 12.49 8.80 29.14
N GLN A 101 11.82 9.56 28.27
CA GLN A 101 11.22 10.83 28.64
C GLN A 101 10.09 10.66 29.68
N ASP A 102 9.23 9.66 29.49
CA ASP A 102 8.15 9.33 30.42
C ASP A 102 8.73 8.95 31.81
N GLU A 103 9.83 8.19 31.86
CA GLU A 103 10.52 7.84 33.11
C GLU A 103 11.13 9.07 33.80
N LEU A 104 11.74 9.98 33.05
CA LEU A 104 12.32 11.21 33.60
C LEU A 104 11.26 12.17 34.14
N ALA A 105 10.06 12.21 33.53
CA ALA A 105 8.95 13.04 34.00
C ALA A 105 8.48 12.61 35.40
N ILE A 106 8.44 11.30 35.66
CA ILE A 106 8.10 10.75 36.98
C ILE A 106 9.12 11.19 38.02
N ILE A 107 10.42 11.05 37.73
CA ILE A 107 11.50 11.47 38.64
C ILE A 107 11.41 12.98 38.94
N LYS A 108 11.07 13.81 37.95
CA LYS A 108 10.91 15.25 38.15
C LYS A 108 9.69 15.62 39.00
N SER A 109 8.64 14.80 38.98
CA SER A 109 7.43 15.03 39.78
C SER A 109 7.55 14.61 41.25
N MET A 110 8.64 13.94 41.61
CA MET A 110 8.92 13.53 42.99
C MET A 110 9.32 14.75 43.83
N ASN A 111 8.43 15.20 44.73
CA ASN A 111 8.60 16.39 45.56
C ASN A 111 8.28 16.14 47.04
N ASP A 112 8.69 14.98 47.57
CA ASP A 112 8.56 14.65 48.99
C ASP A 112 9.69 15.33 49.80
N PRO A 113 9.38 16.17 50.81
CA PRO A 113 10.38 16.86 51.65
C PRO A 113 11.28 15.94 52.48
N GLN A 114 10.84 14.71 52.75
CA GLN A 114 11.61 13.68 53.47
C GLN A 114 12.32 12.71 52.51
N GLY A 115 12.10 12.84 51.20
CA GLY A 115 12.84 12.12 50.15
C GLY A 115 12.57 10.61 50.06
N VAL A 116 11.51 10.12 50.68
CA VAL A 116 11.15 8.69 50.69
C VAL A 116 10.07 8.42 49.63
N TYR A 117 10.36 7.51 48.69
CA TYR A 117 9.44 7.17 47.61
C TYR A 117 9.23 5.67 47.49
N VAL A 118 7.99 5.26 47.26
CA VAL A 118 7.62 3.88 46.92
C VAL A 118 7.05 3.87 45.51
N ARG A 119 7.56 2.98 44.66
CA ARG A 119 7.06 2.80 43.30
C ARG A 119 6.76 1.33 43.01
N LEU A 120 5.71 1.11 42.23
CA LEU A 120 5.44 -0.19 41.65
C LEU A 120 6.46 -0.47 40.52
N PRO A 121 6.76 -1.74 40.21
CA PRO A 121 7.68 -2.11 39.12
C PRO A 121 7.10 -1.86 37.72
N PHE A 122 5.90 -1.28 37.63
CA PHE A 122 5.23 -0.91 36.39
C PHE A 122 4.41 0.36 36.59
N ASN A 123 4.24 1.12 35.51
CA ASN A 123 3.39 2.31 35.48
C ASN A 123 1.99 1.92 35.04
N LEU A 124 0.99 2.15 35.89
CA LEU A 124 -0.41 1.92 35.53
C LEU A 124 -0.88 3.03 34.60
N ARG A 125 -1.18 2.70 33.33
CA ARG A 125 -1.88 3.60 32.40
C ARG A 125 -3.35 3.18 32.38
N ILE A 126 -4.25 4.09 32.74
CA ILE A 126 -5.68 3.90 32.58
C ILE A 126 -6.06 4.75 31.36
N ASP A 127 -6.48 4.08 30.28
CA ASP A 127 -7.02 4.72 29.07
C ASP A 127 -8.48 5.13 29.27
#